data_AF-A0A381SUD5-F1
#
_entry.id   AF-A0A381SUD5-F1
#
_cell.length_a   1.000
_cell.length_b   1.000
_cell.length_c   1.000
_cell.angle_alpha   90.00
_cell.angle_beta   90.00
_cell.angle_gamma   90.00
#
_symmetry.space_group_name_H-M   'P 1'
#
loop_
_entity.id
_entity.type
_entity.pdbx_description
1 polymer ?
#
loop_
_entity_poly.entity_id
_entity_poly.type
_entity_poly.pdbx_seq_one_letter_code
_entity_poly.pdbx_strand_id
1 'polypeptide(L)'
;VLLVGHEGHYVLDRTEGRLGVQYNRKQPLEGSLADRLLSVTRHVVRAARLLEADASFSTPVRFLGNEVEIVAQDRLLAPNSDETLVELRPALDPLLTRWSGNTDWTVSRKSDPRAPFRVAAVTKATDTLENVEARLFESNNY
;
A
#
# COMPACT_ATOMS: atom_id res chain seq x y z
N VAL A 1 3.86 4.86 16.37
CA VAL A 1 4.44 3.59 16.91
C VAL A 1 5.16 2.90 15.77
N LEU A 2 6.32 2.28 16.04
CA LEU A 2 7.14 1.55 15.05
C LEU A 2 7.43 0.15 15.59
N LEU A 3 7.06 -0.89 14.83
CA LEU A 3 7.44 -2.27 15.09
C LEU A 3 8.52 -2.68 14.09
N VAL A 4 9.71 -3.01 14.60
CA VAL A 4 10.86 -3.36 13.77
C VAL A 4 11.00 -4.88 13.68
N GLY A 5 10.84 -5.40 12.47
CA GLY A 5 11.15 -6.79 12.15
C GLY A 5 12.46 -6.93 11.36
N HIS A 6 12.90 -8.18 11.22
CA HIS A 6 14.03 -8.53 10.35
C HIS A 6 13.71 -8.23 8.87
N GLU A 7 12.52 -8.66 8.45
CA GLU A 7 12.03 -8.57 7.08
C GLU A 7 11.59 -7.16 6.65
N GLY A 8 10.98 -6.43 7.59
CA GLY A 8 10.44 -5.10 7.36
C GLY A 8 9.94 -4.50 8.67
N HIS A 9 9.53 -3.24 8.64
CA HIS A 9 8.94 -2.58 9.80
C HIS A 9 7.53 -2.08 9.51
N TYR A 10 6.69 -2.09 10.54
CA TYR A 10 5.34 -1.54 10.51
C TYR A 10 5.29 -0.21 11.25
N VAL A 11 4.62 0.77 10.67
CA VAL A 11 4.41 2.10 11.25
C VAL A 11 2.93 2.36 11.36
N LEU A 12 2.48 2.75 12.56
CA LEU A 12 1.21 3.44 12.70
C LEU A 12 1.43 4.91 12.38
N ASP A 13 0.88 5.34 11.26
CA ASP A 13 0.95 6.71 10.77
C ASP A 13 -0.28 7.49 11.24
N ARG A 14 -0.08 8.74 11.65
CA ARG A 14 -1.14 9.69 12.02
C ARG A 14 -1.03 11.00 11.26
N THR A 15 -0.30 10.99 10.13
CA THR A 15 -0.16 12.12 9.24
C THR A 15 -1.53 12.67 8.87
N GLU A 16 -1.67 14.00 8.84
CA GLU A 16 -2.94 14.69 8.58
C GLU A 16 -4.09 14.33 9.54
N GLY A 17 -3.79 13.80 10.73
CA GLY A 17 -4.79 13.42 11.72
C GLY A 17 -5.57 12.15 11.37
N ARG A 18 -5.22 11.44 10.29
CA ARG A 18 -5.82 10.17 9.88
C ARG A 18 -4.94 9.00 10.28
N LEU A 19 -5.51 7.94 10.87
CA LEU A 19 -4.74 6.75 11.20
C LEU A 19 -4.51 5.91 9.94
N GLY A 20 -3.24 5.66 9.63
CA GLY A 20 -2.80 4.75 8.57
C GLY A 20 -1.88 3.66 9.11
N VAL A 21 -1.67 2.62 8.30
CA VAL A 21 -0.67 1.58 8.54
C VAL A 21 0.27 1.56 7.35
N GLN A 22 1.57 1.59 7.62
CA GLN A 22 2.60 1.45 6.61
C GLN A 22 3.44 0.20 6.89
N TYR A 23 3.81 -0.50 5.83
CA TYR A 23 4.84 -1.52 5.87
C TYR A 23 6.01 -1.10 4.98
N ASN A 24 7.22 -1.15 5.52
CA ASN A 24 8.44 -0.88 4.78
C ASN A 24 9.30 -2.15 4.75
N ARG A 25 9.54 -2.68 3.55
CA ARG A 25 10.34 -3.86 3.32
C ARG A 25 11.84 -3.52 3.41
N LYS A 26 12.61 -4.34 4.12
CA LYS A 26 14.07 -4.16 4.28
C LYS A 26 14.90 -5.14 3.46
N GLN A 27 14.36 -6.33 3.22
CA GLN A 27 15.05 -7.39 2.48
C GLN A 27 14.60 -7.39 1.01
N PRO A 28 15.48 -7.78 0.07
CA PRO A 28 15.08 -8.02 -1.30
C PRO A 28 13.86 -8.95 -1.39
N LEU A 29 13.06 -8.73 -2.42
CA LEU A 29 11.98 -9.63 -2.81
C LEU A 29 12.27 -10.07 -4.25
N GLU A 30 12.06 -11.35 -4.50
CA GLU A 30 12.17 -11.95 -5.82
C GLU A 30 10.91 -11.66 -6.65
N GLY A 31 11.00 -11.88 -7.96
CA GLY A 31 9.88 -11.73 -8.90
C GLY A 31 9.74 -10.34 -9.52
N SER A 32 8.67 -10.16 -10.30
CA SER A 32 8.42 -8.91 -11.01
C SER A 32 8.09 -7.76 -10.04
N LEU A 33 8.13 -6.51 -10.51
CA LEU A 33 7.67 -5.38 -9.67
C LEU A 33 6.21 -5.57 -9.21
N ALA A 34 5.35 -6.13 -10.06
CA ALA A 34 3.96 -6.42 -9.71
C ALA A 34 3.86 -7.46 -8.58
N ASP A 35 4.64 -8.55 -8.65
CA ASP A 35 4.67 -9.58 -7.60
C ASP A 35 5.13 -9.01 -6.26
N ARG A 36 6.18 -8.17 -6.31
CA ARG A 36 6.75 -7.53 -5.13
C ARG A 36 5.77 -6.53 -4.51
N LEU A 37 5.09 -5.71 -5.34
CA LEU A 37 4.05 -4.79 -4.89
C LEU A 37 2.87 -5.54 -4.26
N LEU A 38 2.40 -6.62 -4.87
CA LEU A 38 1.33 -7.46 -4.30
C LEU A 38 1.77 -8.05 -2.96
N SER A 39 3.01 -8.55 -2.86
CA SER A 39 3.55 -9.12 -1.63
C SER A 39 3.59 -8.09 -0.48
N VAL A 40 4.18 -6.90 -0.69
CA VAL A 40 4.22 -5.87 0.36
C VAL A 40 2.82 -5.35 0.73
N THR A 41 1.92 -5.29 -0.25
CA THR A 41 0.51 -4.91 -0.05
C THR A 41 -0.22 -5.91 0.84
N ARG A 42 -0.02 -7.21 0.60
CA ARG A 42 -0.58 -8.27 1.47
C ARG A 42 -0.09 -8.14 2.91
N HIS A 43 1.18 -7.79 3.14
CA HIS A 43 1.72 -7.58 4.49
C HIS A 43 1.04 -6.41 5.22
N VAL A 44 0.89 -5.25 4.56
CA VAL A 44 0.27 -4.09 5.21
C VAL A 44 -1.23 -4.30 5.46
N VAL A 45 -1.95 -4.91 4.52
CA VAL A 45 -3.38 -5.24 4.69
C VAL A 45 -3.57 -6.24 5.82
N ARG A 46 -2.73 -7.28 5.89
CA ARG A 46 -2.79 -8.25 6.99
C ARG A 46 -2.56 -7.59 8.35
N ALA A 47 -1.58 -6.71 8.46
CA ALA A 47 -1.31 -5.98 9.69
C ALA A 47 -2.48 -5.06 10.08
N ALA A 48 -3.09 -4.36 9.11
CA ALA A 48 -4.28 -3.56 9.34
C ALA A 48 -5.47 -4.41 9.82
N ARG A 49 -5.70 -5.59 9.22
CA ARG A 49 -6.75 -6.54 9.65
C ARG A 49 -6.54 -7.07 11.07
N LEU A 50 -5.29 -7.34 11.47
CA LEU A 50 -4.96 -7.70 12.85
C LEU A 50 -5.32 -6.57 13.81
N LEU A 51 -5.07 -5.31 13.46
CA LEU A 51 -5.47 -4.16 14.27
C LEU A 51 -7.00 -3.98 14.34
N GLU A 52 -7.73 -4.25 13.25
CA GLU A 52 -9.21 -4.19 13.26
C GLU A 52 -9.85 -5.26 14.14
N ALA A 53 -9.19 -6.42 14.28
CA ALA A 53 -9.65 -7.56 15.06
C ALA A 53 -9.17 -7.54 16.53
N ASP A 54 -8.27 -6.63 16.90
CA ASP A 54 -7.73 -6.56 18.26
C ASP A 54 -8.77 -5.96 19.22
N ALA A 55 -9.31 -6.83 20.08
CA ALA A 55 -10.31 -6.47 21.08
C ALA A 55 -9.73 -5.70 22.29
N SER A 56 -8.41 -5.50 22.37
CA SER A 56 -7.78 -4.73 23.44
C SER A 56 -7.97 -3.21 23.29
N PHE A 57 -8.36 -2.73 22.12
CA PHE A 57 -8.66 -1.33 21.89
C PHE A 57 -10.03 -0.94 22.47
N SER A 58 -10.06 0.12 23.28
CA SER A 58 -11.30 0.68 23.83
C SER A 58 -12.26 1.20 22.75
N THR A 59 -11.73 1.55 21.57
CA THR A 59 -12.50 1.91 20.38
C THR A 59 -11.99 1.08 19.21
N PRO A 60 -12.87 0.30 18.53
CA PRO A 60 -12.46 -0.51 17.39
C PRO A 60 -11.83 0.35 16.29
N VAL A 61 -10.66 -0.05 15.82
CA VAL A 61 -10.03 0.56 14.65
C VAL A 61 -10.69 0.03 13.39
N ARG A 62 -10.95 0.90 12.42
CA ARG A 62 -11.45 0.54 11.09
C ARG A 62 -10.70 1.33 10.04
N PHE A 63 -10.28 0.65 8.98
CA PHE A 63 -9.61 1.25 7.84
C PHE A 63 -10.51 1.17 6.62
N LEU A 64 -10.50 2.24 5.83
CA LEU A 64 -11.18 2.25 4.53
C LEU A 64 -10.21 1.77 3.46
N GLY A 65 -10.68 0.91 2.57
CA GLY A 65 -9.91 0.41 1.43
C GLY A 65 -9.89 1.35 0.22
N ASN A 66 -10.08 2.66 0.39
CA ASN A 66 -10.26 3.61 -0.73
C ASN A 66 -9.05 4.54 -0.96
N GLU A 67 -8.03 4.47 -0.11
CA GLU A 67 -6.81 5.25 -0.21
C GLU A 67 -5.60 4.33 0.04
N VAL A 68 -4.58 4.43 -0.80
CA VAL A 68 -3.30 3.74 -0.61
C VAL A 68 -2.17 4.64 -1.10
N GLU A 69 -1.03 4.52 -0.44
CA GLU A 69 0.18 5.24 -0.81
C GLU A 69 1.36 4.30 -0.99
N ILE A 70 2.12 4.53 -2.05
CA ILE A 70 3.34 3.79 -2.37
C ILE A 70 4.51 4.76 -2.36
N VAL A 71 5.57 4.37 -1.65
CA VAL A 71 6.79 5.17 -1.50
C VAL A 71 7.99 4.33 -1.91
N ALA A 72 8.77 4.81 -2.86
CA ALA A 72 10.06 4.25 -3.18
C ALA A 72 11.14 5.03 -2.40
N GLN A 73 11.83 4.34 -1.48
CA GLN A 73 12.80 4.95 -0.57
C GLN A 73 14.16 5.23 -1.24
N ASP A 74 14.55 4.40 -2.21
CA ASP A 74 15.79 4.55 -2.94
C ASP A 74 15.63 5.52 -4.11
N ARG A 75 16.13 6.75 -3.93
CA ARG A 75 16.03 7.84 -4.92
C ARG A 75 17.01 7.67 -6.09
N LEU A 76 18.01 6.81 -5.98
CA LEU A 76 18.90 6.49 -7.09
C LEU A 76 18.20 5.56 -8.09
N LEU A 77 17.42 4.60 -7.57
CA LEU A 77 16.66 3.64 -8.38
C LEU A 77 15.28 4.16 -8.80
N ALA A 78 14.64 5.00 -7.99
CA ALA A 78 13.34 5.58 -8.26
C ALA A 78 13.37 7.10 -8.01
N PRO A 79 13.93 7.90 -8.94
CA PRO A 79 13.89 9.34 -8.89
C PRO A 79 12.45 9.86 -8.77
N ASN A 80 12.24 11.01 -8.13
CA ASN A 80 10.91 11.60 -8.06
C ASN A 80 10.55 12.36 -9.35
N SER A 81 10.34 11.63 -10.45
CA SER A 81 10.02 12.16 -11.77
C SER A 81 8.76 11.54 -12.38
N ASP A 82 8.31 12.09 -13.51
CA ASP A 82 7.14 11.56 -14.22
C ASP A 82 7.46 10.24 -14.93
N GLU A 83 8.72 10.06 -15.36
CA GLU A 83 9.22 8.80 -15.94
C GLU A 83 9.09 7.65 -14.94
N THR A 84 9.48 7.85 -13.68
CA THR A 84 9.32 6.83 -12.62
C THR A 84 7.84 6.48 -12.37
N LEU A 85 6.93 7.44 -12.52
CA LEU A 85 5.49 7.13 -12.46
C LEU A 85 5.08 6.27 -13.66
N VAL A 86 5.47 6.63 -14.88
CA VAL A 86 5.19 5.86 -16.10
C VAL A 86 5.71 4.42 -15.98
N GLU A 87 6.90 4.22 -15.41
CA GLU A 87 7.49 2.89 -15.18
C GLU A 87 6.78 2.09 -14.09
N LEU A 88 6.23 2.77 -13.06
CA LEU A 88 5.48 2.11 -11.97
C LEU A 88 4.07 1.67 -12.41
N ARG A 89 3.41 2.43 -13.29
CA ARG A 89 2.00 2.21 -13.69
C ARG A 89 1.68 0.77 -14.12
N PRO A 90 2.48 0.10 -14.97
CA PRO A 90 2.20 -1.28 -15.38
C PRO A 90 2.13 -2.28 -14.22
N ALA A 91 2.87 -2.04 -13.13
CA ALA A 91 2.83 -2.88 -11.94
C ALA A 91 1.75 -2.45 -10.93
N LEU A 92 1.45 -1.14 -10.89
CA LEU A 92 0.47 -0.56 -9.99
C LEU A 92 -0.99 -0.80 -10.42
N ASP A 93 -1.29 -0.69 -11.71
CA ASP A 93 -2.67 -0.72 -12.20
C ASP A 93 -3.37 -2.07 -12.00
N PRO A 94 -2.70 -3.21 -12.23
CA PRO A 94 -3.27 -4.51 -11.89
C PRO A 94 -3.52 -4.65 -10.38
N LEU A 95 -2.63 -4.11 -9.54
CA LEU A 95 -2.79 -4.13 -8.09
C LEU A 95 -4.02 -3.31 -7.66
N LEU A 96 -4.18 -2.08 -8.17
CA LEU A 96 -5.32 -1.22 -7.85
C LEU A 96 -6.65 -1.83 -8.33
N THR A 97 -6.65 -2.42 -9.53
CA THR A 97 -7.82 -3.14 -10.07
C THR A 97 -8.23 -4.28 -9.15
N ARG A 98 -7.24 -5.07 -8.72
CA ARG A 98 -7.45 -6.17 -7.78
C ARG A 98 -7.88 -5.68 -6.40
N TRP A 99 -7.32 -4.55 -5.95
CA TRP A 99 -7.61 -3.97 -4.64
C TRP A 99 -9.09 -3.56 -4.52
N SER A 100 -9.64 -2.81 -5.47
CA SER A 100 -11.04 -2.32 -5.37
C SER A 100 -12.06 -3.19 -6.10
N GLY A 101 -11.63 -4.09 -6.98
CA GLY A 101 -12.50 -4.80 -7.92
C GLY A 101 -13.02 -3.91 -9.06
N ASN A 102 -12.46 -2.70 -9.23
CA ASN A 102 -12.79 -1.75 -10.30
C ASN A 102 -11.55 -0.95 -10.72
N THR A 103 -11.68 -0.11 -11.74
CA THR A 103 -10.57 0.69 -12.29
C THR A 103 -10.61 2.18 -11.90
N ASP A 104 -11.52 2.56 -10.99
CA ASP A 104 -11.84 3.98 -10.73
C ASP A 104 -10.89 4.62 -9.71
N TRP A 105 -9.59 4.57 -10.00
CA TRP A 105 -8.55 5.14 -9.17
C TRP A 105 -7.98 6.43 -9.77
N THR A 106 -7.97 7.48 -8.97
CA THR A 106 -7.18 8.69 -9.24
C THR A 106 -5.81 8.53 -8.63
N VAL A 107 -4.78 8.51 -9.47
CA VAL A 107 -3.38 8.34 -9.03
C VAL A 107 -2.66 9.68 -9.17
N SER A 108 -2.01 10.12 -8.11
CA SER A 108 -1.31 11.40 -8.05
C SER A 108 0.09 11.23 -7.45
N ARG A 109 1.07 11.92 -8.02
CA ARG A 109 2.46 11.96 -7.53
C ARG A 109 2.70 13.27 -6.80
N LYS A 110 3.42 13.23 -5.68
CA LYS A 110 3.90 14.46 -5.02
C LYS A 110 5.12 14.99 -5.77
N SER A 111 5.04 16.20 -6.31
CA SER A 111 6.01 16.73 -7.28
C SER A 111 7.31 17.32 -6.71
N ASP A 112 7.59 17.17 -5.40
CA ASP A 112 8.83 17.68 -4.79
C ASP A 112 10.04 16.80 -5.17
N PRO A 113 10.97 17.24 -6.05
CA PRO A 113 12.09 16.41 -6.49
C PRO A 113 13.06 16.05 -5.37
N ARG A 114 13.05 16.79 -4.25
CA ARG A 114 13.89 16.54 -3.08
C ARG A 114 13.30 15.46 -2.16
N ALA A 115 12.01 15.16 -2.29
CA ALA A 115 11.36 14.09 -1.55
C ALA A 115 11.59 12.72 -2.22
N PRO A 116 11.44 11.62 -1.48
CA PRO A 116 11.30 10.29 -2.07
C PRO A 116 10.14 10.24 -3.07
N PHE A 117 10.24 9.39 -4.09
CA PHE A 117 9.13 9.15 -5.00
C PHE A 117 7.94 8.60 -4.23
N ARG A 118 6.80 9.27 -4.35
CA ARG A 118 5.57 8.98 -3.60
C ARG A 118 4.37 9.14 -4.51
N VAL A 119 3.55 8.11 -4.54
CA VAL A 119 2.30 8.07 -5.31
C VAL A 119 1.16 7.70 -4.38
N ALA A 120 0.13 8.54 -4.39
CA ALA A 120 -1.13 8.26 -3.72
C ALA A 120 -2.17 7.84 -4.77
N ALA A 121 -2.91 6.80 -4.47
CA ALA A 121 -4.07 6.37 -5.23
C ALA A 121 -5.31 6.50 -4.35
N VAL A 122 -6.35 7.16 -4.88
CA VAL A 122 -7.63 7.34 -4.19
C VAL A 122 -8.78 6.95 -5.11
N THR A 123 -9.77 6.26 -4.57
CA THR A 123 -11.04 5.97 -5.26
C THR A 123 -12.23 6.49 -4.45
N LYS A 124 -13.33 6.79 -5.13
CA LYS A 124 -14.60 7.15 -4.48
C LYS A 124 -15.32 5.93 -3.92
N ALA A 125 -15.08 4.75 -4.50
CA ALA A 125 -15.65 3.51 -4.00
C ALA A 125 -15.03 3.18 -2.64
N THR A 126 -15.86 3.14 -1.59
CA THR A 126 -15.40 2.72 -0.27
C THR A 126 -15.67 1.25 -0.10
N ASP A 127 -14.65 0.50 0.33
CA ASP A 127 -14.77 -0.91 0.67
C ASP A 127 -14.08 -1.21 2.00
N THR A 128 -14.46 -2.32 2.64
CA THR A 128 -13.83 -2.79 3.87
C THR A 128 -12.49 -3.44 3.57
N LEU A 129 -11.55 -3.38 4.51
CA LEU A 129 -10.29 -4.11 4.34
C LEU A 129 -10.47 -5.63 4.30
N GLU A 130 -11.58 -6.16 4.80
CA GLU A 130 -11.92 -7.58 4.68
C GLU A 130 -12.13 -8.00 3.22
N ASN A 131 -12.92 -7.23 2.49
CA ASN A 131 -13.16 -7.47 1.07
C ASN A 131 -11.90 -7.25 0.23
N VAL A 132 -11.10 -6.24 0.59
CA VAL A 132 -9.78 -6.00 -0.02
C VAL A 132 -8.85 -7.19 0.24
N GLU A 133 -8.76 -7.68 1.49
CA GLU A 133 -7.96 -8.86 1.84
C GLU A 133 -8.39 -10.08 1.02
N ALA A 134 -9.69 -10.37 0.96
CA ALA A 134 -10.21 -11.49 0.17
C ALA A 134 -9.73 -11.43 -1.30
N ARG A 135 -9.90 -10.28 -1.96
CA ARG A 135 -9.44 -10.09 -3.36
C ARG A 135 -7.94 -10.17 -3.51
N LEU A 136 -7.16 -9.59 -2.58
CA LEU A 136 -5.70 -9.61 -2.66
C LEU A 136 -5.12 -11.00 -2.50
N PHE A 137 -5.77 -11.90 -1.75
CA PHE A 137 -5.26 -13.23 -1.42
C PHE A 137 -5.81 -14.37 -2.30
N GLU A 138 -6.84 -14.11 -3.11
CA GLU A 138 -7.38 -15.10 -4.06
C GLU A 138 -6.32 -15.65 -5.03
N SER A 139 -6.07 -16.96 -5.07
CA SER A 139 -5.14 -17.50 -6.07
C SER A 139 -5.74 -17.31 -7.47
N ASN A 140 -5.05 -16.60 -8.36
CA ASN A 140 -5.46 -16.50 -9.76
C ASN A 140 -5.34 -17.91 -10.36
N ASN A 141 -6.47 -18.61 -10.51
CA ASN A 141 -6.54 -19.81 -11.34
C ASN A 141 -6.52 -19.32 -12.80
N TYR A 142 -5.33 -19.18 -13.38
CA TYR A 142 -5.14 -19.10 -14.83
C TYR A 142 -4.09 -20.12 -15.24
#